data_AF-W4P7S6-F1
#
_entry.id   AF-W4P7S6-F1
#
_cell.length_a   1.000
_cell.length_b   1.000
_cell.length_c   1.000
_cell.angle_alpha   90.00
_cell.angle_beta   90.00
_cell.angle_gamma   90.00
#
_symmetry.space_group_name_H-M   'P 1'
#
loop_
_entity.id
_entity.type
_entity.pdbx_description
1 polymer ?
#
loop_
_entity_poly.entity_id
_entity_poly.type
_entity_poly.pdbx_seq_one_letter_code
_entity_poly.pdbx_strand_id
1 'polypeptide(L)'
;MNFHHMKHFFLLLSIQIHDAGHIINGRKEHEKNARKIISKFDNTLISTPERKYISAIACAHSGKNNPIGNLHGEDIVYIFSTNVRIKLIASILRLADELADDFTRTSVFLREKELIMEESQIFHEFSACLDSCKALTKSKEIKMIFYLESKHISNPLKKNGVDIFLIDEIYERTLKTFTECLYCNRFLPESARINMVSVEINFCDKDGEDFFRKVSYRIEEQDYPIFPKDFNIFSFCEKDLIDDGNKMTGKYLSEKLTTSNMIKE
;
A
#
# COMPACT_ATOMS: atom_id res chain seq x y z
N MET A 1 -4.08 30.29 -20.20
CA MET A 1 -3.58 29.32 -19.19
C MET A 1 -3.84 27.93 -19.75
N ASN A 2 -2.81 27.11 -19.97
CA ASN A 2 -2.95 25.83 -20.66
C ASN A 2 -3.85 24.85 -19.87
N PHE A 3 -4.84 24.29 -20.53
CA PHE A 3 -5.89 23.43 -19.94
C PHE A 3 -5.37 22.15 -19.25
N HIS A 4 -4.11 21.75 -19.48
CA HIS A 4 -3.46 20.61 -18.81
C HIS A 4 -3.06 20.88 -17.34
N HIS A 5 -2.96 22.14 -16.91
CA HIS A 5 -2.47 22.46 -15.56
C HIS A 5 -3.50 22.16 -14.45
N MET A 6 -4.81 22.20 -14.75
CA MET A 6 -5.84 22.01 -13.72
C MET A 6 -5.89 20.59 -13.15
N LYS A 7 -5.65 19.56 -13.97
CA LYS A 7 -5.64 18.17 -13.51
C LYS A 7 -4.48 17.93 -12.52
N HIS A 8 -3.31 18.46 -12.84
CA HIS A 8 -2.13 18.40 -11.98
C HIS A 8 -2.33 19.22 -10.69
N PHE A 9 -2.93 20.41 -10.78
CA PHE A 9 -3.27 21.22 -9.62
C PHE A 9 -4.17 20.47 -8.63
N PHE A 10 -5.22 19.83 -9.12
CA PHE A 10 -6.13 19.03 -8.28
C PHE A 10 -5.43 17.85 -7.64
N LEU A 11 -4.62 17.12 -8.42
CA LEU A 11 -3.87 15.97 -7.91
C LEU A 11 -2.87 16.40 -6.83
N LEU A 12 -2.03 17.40 -7.12
CA LEU A 12 -0.99 17.86 -6.20
C LEU A 12 -1.58 18.40 -4.90
N LEU A 13 -2.62 19.23 -4.96
CA LEU A 13 -3.28 19.70 -3.74
C LEU A 13 -3.94 18.56 -2.97
N SER A 14 -4.56 17.60 -3.66
CA SER A 14 -5.15 16.44 -2.98
C SER A 14 -4.09 15.58 -2.28
N ILE A 15 -2.93 15.37 -2.92
CA ILE A 15 -1.77 14.71 -2.31
C ILE A 15 -1.31 15.45 -1.06
N GLN A 16 -1.20 16.78 -1.09
CA GLN A 16 -0.72 17.53 0.08
C GLN A 16 -1.67 17.44 1.28
N ILE A 17 -2.97 17.22 1.07
CA ILE A 17 -3.96 17.28 2.16
C ILE A 17 -4.56 15.93 2.55
N HIS A 18 -4.38 14.85 1.77
CA HIS A 18 -5.09 13.58 1.99
C HIS A 18 -4.89 13.05 3.42
N ASP A 19 -3.67 13.13 3.91
CA ASP A 19 -3.27 12.73 5.26
C ASP A 19 -3.25 13.85 6.29
N ALA A 20 -3.48 15.11 5.89
CA ALA A 20 -3.41 16.24 6.81
C ALA A 20 -4.41 16.11 7.98
N GLY A 21 -5.49 15.36 7.79
CA GLY A 21 -6.48 15.06 8.82
C GLY A 21 -5.92 14.36 10.06
N HIS A 22 -4.72 13.76 9.98
CA HIS A 22 -4.01 13.18 11.12
C HIS A 22 -3.75 14.20 12.25
N ILE A 23 -3.60 15.49 11.91
CA ILE A 23 -3.37 16.57 12.87
C ILE A 23 -4.54 16.74 13.86
N ILE A 24 -5.77 16.37 13.45
CA ILE A 24 -6.97 16.64 14.25
C ILE A 24 -7.20 15.56 15.32
N ASN A 25 -7.14 14.28 14.96
CA ASN A 25 -7.47 13.15 15.87
C ASN A 25 -6.62 11.89 15.59
N GLY A 26 -5.40 12.04 15.06
CA GLY A 26 -4.60 10.91 14.61
C GLY A 26 -5.29 10.14 13.47
N ARG A 27 -5.16 8.80 13.44
CA ARG A 27 -5.70 7.95 12.36
C ARG A 27 -7.23 7.86 12.32
N LYS A 28 -7.94 8.17 13.42
CA LYS A 28 -9.39 7.97 13.50
C LYS A 28 -10.13 8.98 12.62
N GLU A 29 -10.77 8.48 11.56
CA GLU A 29 -11.50 9.29 10.56
C GLU A 29 -10.65 10.41 9.93
N HIS A 30 -9.33 10.20 9.81
CA HIS A 30 -8.40 11.20 9.26
C HIS A 30 -8.78 11.60 7.84
N GLU A 31 -9.30 10.67 7.05
CA GLU A 31 -9.74 10.90 5.68
C GLU A 31 -10.87 11.93 5.61
N LYS A 32 -11.81 11.92 6.57
CA LYS A 32 -12.90 12.91 6.66
C LYS A 32 -12.42 14.24 7.21
N ASN A 33 -11.39 14.22 8.06
CA ASN A 33 -10.82 15.41 8.68
C ASN A 33 -10.03 16.28 7.70
N ALA A 34 -9.50 15.71 6.61
CA ALA A 34 -8.87 16.47 5.52
C ALA A 34 -9.78 17.60 4.98
N ARG A 35 -11.10 17.36 4.91
CA ARG A 35 -12.09 18.36 4.52
C ARG A 35 -12.12 19.58 5.43
N LYS A 36 -11.91 19.38 6.74
CA LYS A 36 -11.89 20.49 7.70
C LYS A 36 -10.69 21.39 7.45
N ILE A 37 -9.55 20.82 7.08
CA ILE A 37 -8.31 21.56 6.81
C ILE A 37 -8.45 22.41 5.56
N ILE A 38 -8.86 21.83 4.43
CA ILE A 38 -9.03 22.60 3.19
C ILE A 38 -10.12 23.70 3.32
N SER A 39 -11.12 23.50 4.18
CA SER A 39 -12.13 24.54 4.44
C SER A 39 -11.58 25.83 5.08
N LYS A 40 -10.36 25.77 5.64
CA LYS A 40 -9.66 26.93 6.23
C LYS A 40 -8.82 27.72 5.23
N PHE A 41 -8.62 27.21 4.00
CA PHE A 41 -7.87 27.92 2.97
C PHE A 41 -8.64 29.15 2.50
N ASP A 42 -7.93 30.23 2.19
CA ASP A 42 -8.53 31.48 1.74
C ASP A 42 -9.34 31.27 0.43
N ASN A 43 -10.56 31.77 0.44
CA ASN A 43 -11.48 31.73 -0.70
C ASN A 43 -10.99 32.57 -1.89
N THR A 44 -10.02 33.48 -1.68
CA THR A 44 -9.39 34.26 -2.74
C THR A 44 -8.33 33.45 -3.51
N LEU A 45 -7.78 32.38 -2.91
CA LEU A 45 -6.72 31.55 -3.49
C LEU A 45 -7.26 30.29 -4.17
N ILE A 46 -8.30 29.68 -3.59
CA ILE A 46 -8.95 28.47 -4.12
C ILE A 46 -10.46 28.71 -4.09
N SER A 47 -11.13 28.54 -5.22
CA SER A 47 -12.58 28.74 -5.34
C SER A 47 -13.39 27.66 -4.62
N THR A 48 -14.66 27.93 -4.34
CA THR A 48 -15.56 26.99 -3.66
C THR A 48 -15.71 25.64 -4.40
N PRO A 49 -15.89 25.61 -5.75
CA PRO A 49 -15.90 24.33 -6.48
C PRO A 49 -14.58 23.57 -6.36
N GLU A 50 -13.43 24.24 -6.47
CA GLU A 50 -12.12 23.60 -6.33
C GLU A 50 -11.95 22.97 -4.94
N ARG A 51 -12.25 23.72 -3.86
CA ARG A 51 -12.19 23.18 -2.49
C ARG A 51 -13.10 21.96 -2.32
N LYS A 52 -14.31 22.00 -2.87
CA LYS A 52 -15.26 20.88 -2.81
C LYS A 52 -14.66 19.62 -3.44
N TYR A 53 -14.11 19.73 -4.64
CA TYR A 53 -13.62 18.56 -5.38
C TYR A 53 -12.25 18.09 -4.91
N ILE A 54 -11.32 18.98 -4.60
CA ILE A 54 -10.02 18.61 -4.00
C ILE A 54 -10.26 17.91 -2.66
N SER A 55 -11.15 18.43 -1.81
CA SER A 55 -11.55 17.75 -0.57
C SER A 55 -12.11 16.37 -0.85
N ALA A 56 -12.98 16.22 -1.84
CA ALA A 56 -13.64 14.96 -2.12
C ALA A 56 -12.63 13.91 -2.63
N ILE A 57 -11.74 14.30 -3.54
CA ILE A 57 -10.63 13.47 -4.03
C ILE A 57 -9.75 13.03 -2.86
N ALA A 58 -9.32 13.98 -2.02
CA ALA A 58 -8.51 13.71 -0.85
C ALA A 58 -9.21 12.75 0.13
N CYS A 59 -10.51 12.91 0.40
CA CYS A 59 -11.24 12.01 1.31
C CYS A 59 -11.41 10.58 0.76
N ALA A 60 -11.28 10.38 -0.57
CA ALA A 60 -11.49 9.08 -1.20
C ALA A 60 -10.26 8.17 -1.21
N HIS A 61 -9.09 8.65 -0.76
CA HIS A 61 -7.87 7.84 -0.67
C HIS A 61 -8.05 6.65 0.28
N SER A 62 -8.83 6.81 1.34
CA SER A 62 -9.08 5.76 2.33
C SER A 62 -10.58 5.39 2.41
N GLY A 63 -10.92 4.53 3.36
CA GLY A 63 -12.29 4.08 3.59
C GLY A 63 -12.70 2.84 2.80
N LYS A 64 -13.79 2.23 3.27
CA LYS A 64 -14.46 1.05 2.68
C LYS A 64 -15.74 1.51 1.94
N ASN A 65 -16.41 0.58 1.27
CA ASN A 65 -17.71 0.80 0.61
C ASN A 65 -17.67 1.75 -0.60
N ASN A 66 -16.75 1.52 -1.53
CA ASN A 66 -16.68 2.22 -2.82
C ASN A 66 -16.49 3.77 -2.74
N PRO A 67 -15.49 4.28 -2.00
CA PRO A 67 -15.29 5.71 -1.78
C PRO A 67 -15.12 6.54 -3.06
N ILE A 68 -14.38 6.04 -4.06
CA ILE A 68 -14.19 6.73 -5.35
C ILE A 68 -15.48 6.70 -6.17
N GLY A 69 -16.16 5.54 -6.23
CA GLY A 69 -17.39 5.41 -7.00
C GLY A 69 -18.54 6.24 -6.43
N ASN A 70 -18.53 6.50 -5.12
CA ASN A 70 -19.51 7.32 -4.42
C ASN A 70 -19.19 8.83 -4.44
N LEU A 71 -18.11 9.26 -5.09
CA LEU A 71 -17.86 10.68 -5.32
C LEU A 71 -19.04 11.29 -6.09
N HIS A 72 -19.85 12.09 -5.40
CA HIS A 72 -21.08 12.66 -5.93
C HIS A 72 -20.82 13.53 -7.16
N GLY A 73 -21.49 13.23 -8.27
CA GLY A 73 -21.46 13.99 -9.52
C GLY A 73 -21.09 13.13 -10.74
N GLU A 74 -21.00 13.79 -11.89
CA GLU A 74 -20.44 13.21 -13.10
C GLU A 74 -18.95 12.85 -12.91
N ASP A 75 -18.47 11.79 -13.58
CA ASP A 75 -17.05 11.41 -13.59
C ASP A 75 -16.14 12.55 -14.07
N ILE A 76 -16.70 13.43 -14.92
CA ILE A 76 -16.10 14.63 -15.46
C ILE A 76 -16.83 15.83 -14.88
N VAL A 77 -16.09 16.76 -14.28
CA VAL A 77 -16.64 18.04 -13.83
C VAL A 77 -16.01 19.18 -14.59
N TYR A 78 -16.80 20.23 -14.86
CA TYR A 78 -16.35 21.40 -15.59
C TYR A 78 -16.08 22.55 -14.62
N ILE A 79 -14.82 22.99 -14.56
CA ILE A 79 -14.37 24.07 -13.68
C ILE A 79 -13.56 25.04 -14.54
N PHE A 80 -13.97 26.31 -14.58
CA PHE A 80 -13.37 27.34 -15.43
C PHE A 80 -13.15 26.87 -16.89
N SER A 81 -14.18 26.27 -17.49
CA SER A 81 -14.16 25.71 -18.85
C SER A 81 -13.16 24.56 -19.08
N THR A 82 -12.64 23.94 -18.03
CA THR A 82 -11.77 22.76 -18.09
C THR A 82 -12.49 21.52 -17.59
N ASN A 83 -12.31 20.39 -18.26
CA ASN A 83 -12.78 19.09 -17.76
C ASN A 83 -11.79 18.47 -16.77
N VAL A 84 -12.30 18.02 -15.63
CA VAL A 84 -11.53 17.32 -14.59
C VAL A 84 -12.18 15.97 -14.33
N ARG A 85 -11.42 14.88 -14.53
CA ARG A 85 -11.88 13.51 -14.26
C ARG A 85 -11.65 13.16 -12.80
N ILE A 86 -12.61 13.50 -11.93
CA ILE A 86 -12.40 13.41 -10.47
C ILE A 86 -12.14 11.98 -9.99
N LYS A 87 -12.84 10.98 -10.54
CA LYS A 87 -12.65 9.58 -10.15
C LYS A 87 -11.30 9.03 -10.60
N LEU A 88 -10.82 9.47 -11.76
CA LEU A 88 -9.48 9.14 -12.25
C LEU A 88 -8.39 9.71 -11.33
N ILE A 89 -8.52 10.98 -10.92
CA ILE A 89 -7.55 11.62 -10.02
C ILE A 89 -7.58 10.93 -8.65
N ALA A 90 -8.77 10.62 -8.13
CA ALA A 90 -8.92 9.90 -6.87
C ALA A 90 -8.34 8.48 -6.93
N SER A 91 -8.50 7.75 -8.03
CA SER A 91 -7.87 6.43 -8.20
C SER A 91 -6.35 6.51 -8.32
N ILE A 92 -5.81 7.55 -8.97
CA ILE A 92 -4.37 7.79 -9.00
C ILE A 92 -3.84 8.08 -7.60
N LEU A 93 -4.49 8.98 -6.85
CA LEU A 93 -4.09 9.32 -5.47
C LEU A 93 -4.12 8.08 -4.56
N ARG A 94 -5.21 7.32 -4.57
CA ARG A 94 -5.38 6.13 -3.72
C ARG A 94 -4.33 5.06 -4.02
N LEU A 95 -4.09 4.78 -5.30
CA LEU A 95 -3.09 3.79 -5.69
C LEU A 95 -1.67 4.30 -5.40
N ALA A 96 -1.39 5.58 -5.64
CA ALA A 96 -0.09 6.17 -5.33
C ALA A 96 0.21 6.15 -3.82
N ASP A 97 -0.79 6.41 -2.98
CA ASP A 97 -0.67 6.31 -1.51
C ASP A 97 -0.33 4.88 -1.06
N GLU A 98 -1.01 3.86 -1.61
CA GLU A 98 -0.70 2.46 -1.30
C GLU A 98 0.71 2.05 -1.74
N LEU A 99 1.25 2.66 -2.79
CA LEU A 99 2.57 2.37 -3.35
C LEU A 99 3.67 3.30 -2.81
N ALA A 100 3.34 4.28 -1.96
CA ALA A 100 4.29 5.28 -1.48
C ALA A 100 5.24 4.75 -0.41
N ASP A 101 5.11 3.48 0.00
CA ASP A 101 6.05 2.84 0.92
C ASP A 101 7.38 2.52 0.24
N ASP A 102 8.45 2.98 0.86
CA ASP A 102 9.84 2.60 0.58
C ASP A 102 10.67 2.73 1.86
N PHE A 103 11.95 2.33 1.78
CA PHE A 103 12.88 2.38 2.91
C PHE A 103 13.06 3.79 3.49
N THR A 104 12.77 4.86 2.74
CA THR A 104 12.91 6.25 3.19
C THR A 104 11.80 6.68 4.15
N ARG A 105 10.66 5.96 4.20
CA ARG A 105 9.60 6.19 5.19
C ARG A 105 9.99 5.75 6.60
N THR A 106 11.04 4.94 6.75
CA THR A 106 11.52 4.53 8.07
C THR A 106 12.42 5.59 8.67
N SER A 107 12.07 6.08 9.87
CA SER A 107 12.92 6.99 10.62
C SER A 107 14.14 6.24 11.16
N VAL A 108 15.27 6.36 10.47
CA VAL A 108 16.56 5.78 10.88
C VAL A 108 16.90 6.21 12.30
N PHE A 109 16.74 7.50 12.62
CA PHE A 109 17.01 8.05 13.96
C PHE A 109 16.15 7.39 15.05
N LEU A 110 14.83 7.31 14.86
CA LEU A 110 13.95 6.72 15.88
C LEU A 110 14.22 5.22 16.03
N ARG A 111 14.58 4.53 14.93
CA ARG A 111 14.94 3.12 14.94
C ARG A 111 16.24 2.88 15.72
N GLU A 112 17.29 3.63 15.42
CA GLU A 112 18.58 3.55 16.12
C GLU A 112 18.50 3.90 17.61
N LYS A 113 17.53 4.73 17.99
CA LYS A 113 17.27 5.10 19.39
C LYS A 113 16.24 4.21 20.07
N GLU A 114 15.68 3.22 19.35
CA GLU A 114 14.61 2.34 19.85
C GLU A 114 13.40 3.12 20.40
N LEU A 115 13.11 4.29 19.81
CA LEU A 115 12.03 5.19 20.21
C LEU A 115 10.74 4.99 19.42
N ILE A 116 10.73 4.03 18.48
CA ILE A 116 9.54 3.66 17.73
C ILE A 116 8.61 2.92 18.68
N MET A 117 7.38 3.41 18.82
CA MET A 117 6.32 2.72 19.57
C MET A 117 6.17 1.28 19.09
N GLU A 118 6.07 0.34 20.02
CA GLU A 118 6.03 -1.11 19.75
C GLU A 118 5.00 -1.47 18.66
N GLU A 119 3.78 -0.94 18.75
CA GLU A 119 2.70 -1.18 17.78
C GLU A 119 2.96 -0.62 16.38
N SER A 120 3.94 0.29 16.24
CA SER A 120 4.33 0.89 14.96
C SER A 120 5.57 0.24 14.36
N GLN A 121 6.31 -0.58 15.12
CA GLN A 121 7.56 -1.20 14.66
C GLN A 121 7.34 -2.04 13.41
N ILE A 122 6.25 -2.82 13.35
CA ILE A 122 5.95 -3.67 12.19
C ILE A 122 5.85 -2.89 10.87
N PHE A 123 5.31 -1.67 10.90
CA PHE A 123 5.20 -0.82 9.71
C PHE A 123 6.57 -0.27 9.31
N HIS A 124 7.41 0.07 10.28
CA HIS A 124 8.78 0.53 10.02
C HIS A 124 9.68 -0.59 9.50
N GLU A 125 9.55 -1.80 10.04
CA GLU A 125 10.30 -2.98 9.55
C GLU A 125 9.82 -3.40 8.15
N PHE A 126 8.50 -3.32 7.88
CA PHE A 126 7.97 -3.53 6.53
C PHE A 126 8.58 -2.55 5.52
N SER A 127 8.56 -1.25 5.82
CA SER A 127 9.14 -0.23 4.94
C SER A 127 10.66 -0.40 4.82
N ALA A 128 11.36 -0.71 5.91
CA ALA A 128 12.81 -0.89 5.90
C ALA A 128 13.27 -2.08 5.05
N CYS A 129 12.46 -3.14 5.01
CA CYS A 129 12.76 -4.33 4.21
C CYS A 129 12.33 -4.20 2.74
N LEU A 130 11.51 -3.20 2.39
CA LEU A 130 11.04 -2.96 1.02
C LEU A 130 12.07 -2.15 0.23
N ASP A 131 12.84 -2.82 -0.62
CA ASP A 131 13.86 -2.20 -1.47
C ASP A 131 13.24 -1.51 -2.69
N SER A 132 12.31 -2.19 -3.36
CA SER A 132 11.70 -1.68 -4.59
C SER A 132 10.21 -1.95 -4.62
N CYS A 133 9.43 -0.91 -4.87
CA CYS A 133 8.01 -0.97 -5.23
C CYS A 133 7.81 -0.22 -6.55
N LYS A 134 7.50 -0.93 -7.64
CA LYS A 134 7.42 -0.34 -8.99
C LYS A 134 6.14 -0.72 -9.72
N ALA A 135 5.40 0.28 -10.18
CA ALA A 135 4.29 0.10 -11.11
C ALA A 135 4.82 0.03 -12.55
N LEU A 136 4.66 -1.14 -13.18
CA LEU A 136 5.08 -1.43 -14.55
C LEU A 136 3.83 -1.58 -15.43
N THR A 137 3.34 -0.45 -15.94
CA THR A 137 2.07 -0.38 -16.70
C THR A 137 2.08 -1.17 -18.00
N LYS A 138 3.25 -1.37 -18.63
CA LYS A 138 3.38 -2.18 -19.85
C LYS A 138 3.05 -3.66 -19.62
N SER A 139 3.51 -4.24 -18.51
CA SER A 139 3.17 -5.61 -18.10
C SER A 139 1.98 -5.68 -17.16
N LYS A 140 1.35 -4.52 -16.86
CA LYS A 140 0.20 -4.39 -15.94
C LYS A 140 0.49 -5.00 -14.55
N GLU A 141 1.70 -4.77 -14.02
CA GLU A 141 2.12 -5.33 -12.72
C GLU A 141 2.61 -4.27 -11.73
N ILE A 142 2.42 -4.53 -10.44
CA ILE A 142 3.28 -3.99 -9.37
C ILE A 142 4.36 -5.02 -9.07
N LYS A 143 5.63 -4.61 -9.10
CA LYS A 143 6.75 -5.44 -8.65
C LYS A 143 7.26 -4.95 -7.29
N MET A 144 7.25 -5.84 -6.31
CA MET A 144 7.75 -5.58 -4.95
C MET A 144 8.91 -6.52 -4.63
N ILE A 145 10.02 -5.97 -4.12
CA ILE A 145 11.20 -6.74 -3.73
C ILE A 145 11.55 -6.42 -2.28
N PHE A 146 11.66 -7.46 -1.47
CA PHE A 146 11.95 -7.40 -0.04
C PHE A 146 13.25 -8.11 0.29
N TYR A 147 13.96 -7.59 1.31
CA TYR A 147 15.17 -8.19 1.88
C TYR A 147 14.98 -8.39 3.38
N LEU A 148 14.96 -9.64 3.83
CA LEU A 148 14.71 -10.02 5.22
C LEU A 148 15.92 -10.72 5.82
N GLU A 149 16.52 -10.12 6.84
CA GLU A 149 17.46 -10.79 7.74
C GLU A 149 16.78 -11.86 8.62
N SER A 150 17.58 -12.78 9.18
CA SER A 150 17.09 -13.84 10.08
C SER A 150 16.28 -13.32 11.27
N LYS A 151 16.62 -12.15 11.82
CA LYS A 151 15.90 -11.54 12.95
C LYS A 151 14.42 -11.26 12.65
N HIS A 152 14.09 -10.92 11.40
CA HIS A 152 12.72 -10.63 10.98
C HIS A 152 11.84 -11.88 10.88
N ILE A 153 12.48 -13.06 10.82
CA ILE A 153 11.80 -14.34 10.69
C ILE A 153 11.62 -14.97 12.06
N SER A 154 12.60 -14.82 12.96
CA SER A 154 12.56 -15.41 14.30
C SER A 154 11.70 -14.63 15.29
N ASN A 155 11.60 -13.31 15.13
CA ASN A 155 10.97 -12.45 16.14
C ASN A 155 9.65 -11.86 15.61
N PRO A 156 8.50 -12.23 16.17
CA PRO A 156 7.25 -11.54 15.87
C PRO A 156 7.26 -10.12 16.45
N LEU A 157 6.49 -9.22 15.85
CA LEU A 157 6.31 -7.83 16.24
C LEU A 157 4.86 -7.58 16.66
N LYS A 158 4.60 -6.53 17.46
CA LYS A 158 3.23 -6.17 17.86
C LYS A 158 2.52 -5.37 16.78
N LYS A 159 1.29 -5.79 16.45
CA LYS A 159 0.29 -5.00 15.69
C LYS A 159 -1.02 -5.05 16.44
N ASN A 160 -1.50 -3.91 16.94
CA ASN A 160 -2.73 -3.81 17.74
C ASN A 160 -2.79 -4.80 18.92
N GLY A 161 -1.68 -4.95 19.64
CA GLY A 161 -1.56 -5.89 20.78
C GLY A 161 -1.36 -7.37 20.43
N VAL A 162 -1.37 -7.74 19.15
CA VAL A 162 -1.16 -9.13 18.68
C VAL A 162 0.24 -9.31 18.10
N ASP A 163 0.86 -10.45 18.38
CA ASP A 163 2.14 -10.85 17.79
C ASP A 163 1.95 -11.32 16.35
N ILE A 164 2.68 -10.69 15.42
CA ILE A 164 2.63 -10.96 13.98
C ILE A 164 4.05 -11.01 13.43
N PHE A 165 4.35 -12.02 12.61
CA PHE A 165 5.62 -12.08 11.90
C PHE A 165 5.63 -11.13 10.71
N LEU A 166 6.78 -10.54 10.42
CA LEU A 166 6.92 -9.57 9.34
C LEU A 166 6.47 -10.15 7.97
N ILE A 167 6.74 -11.43 7.72
CA ILE A 167 6.32 -12.07 6.47
C ILE A 167 4.80 -12.15 6.33
N ASP A 168 4.07 -12.38 7.43
CA ASP A 168 2.61 -12.42 7.41
C ASP A 168 2.03 -11.02 7.16
N GLU A 169 2.70 -9.96 7.66
CA GLU A 169 2.38 -8.57 7.29
C GLU A 169 2.66 -8.31 5.80
N ILE A 170 3.77 -8.78 5.25
CA ILE A 170 4.08 -8.65 3.81
C ILE A 170 2.99 -9.30 2.97
N TYR A 171 2.53 -10.48 3.35
CA TYR A 171 1.41 -11.15 2.68
C TYR A 171 0.11 -10.34 2.75
N GLU A 172 -0.24 -9.79 3.93
CA GLU A 172 -1.43 -8.95 4.09
C GLU A 172 -1.34 -7.67 3.23
N ARG A 173 -0.20 -6.98 3.27
CA ARG A 173 0.02 -5.72 2.54
C ARG A 173 0.03 -5.94 1.02
N THR A 174 0.69 -6.98 0.52
CA THR A 174 0.74 -7.28 -0.91
C THR A 174 -0.63 -7.71 -1.47
N LEU A 175 -1.41 -8.46 -0.69
CA LEU A 175 -2.80 -8.76 -1.03
C LEU A 175 -3.67 -7.51 -1.04
N LYS A 176 -3.49 -6.62 -0.06
CA LYS A 176 -4.16 -5.31 -0.03
C LYS A 176 -3.81 -4.49 -1.28
N THR A 177 -2.54 -4.37 -1.64
CA THR A 177 -2.09 -3.69 -2.87
C THR A 177 -2.79 -4.24 -4.10
N PHE A 178 -2.90 -5.56 -4.23
CA PHE A 178 -3.64 -6.19 -5.34
C PHE A 178 -5.12 -5.78 -5.34
N THR A 179 -5.81 -5.83 -4.19
CA THR A 179 -7.22 -5.41 -4.11
C THR A 179 -7.42 -3.93 -4.45
N GLU A 180 -6.49 -3.07 -4.04
CA GLU A 180 -6.52 -1.64 -4.35
C GLU A 180 -6.29 -1.38 -5.86
N CYS A 181 -5.41 -2.16 -6.50
CA CYS A 181 -5.25 -2.15 -7.96
C CYS A 181 -6.57 -2.50 -8.67
N LEU A 182 -7.21 -3.61 -8.29
CA LEU A 182 -8.49 -4.03 -8.88
C LEU A 182 -9.59 -2.98 -8.68
N TYR A 183 -9.64 -2.39 -7.49
CA TYR A 183 -10.59 -1.32 -7.20
C TYR A 183 -10.35 -0.08 -8.08
N CYS A 184 -9.10 0.38 -8.17
CA CYS A 184 -8.72 1.56 -8.95
C CYS A 184 -8.85 1.35 -10.47
N ASN A 185 -8.64 0.13 -10.98
CA ASN A 185 -8.78 -0.22 -12.40
C ASN A 185 -10.13 0.16 -13.00
N ARG A 186 -11.19 0.20 -12.18
CA ARG A 186 -12.54 0.63 -12.56
C ARG A 186 -12.59 2.08 -13.04
N PHE A 187 -11.65 2.92 -12.61
CA PHE A 187 -11.59 4.35 -12.89
C PHE A 187 -10.36 4.76 -13.73
N LEU A 188 -9.36 3.87 -13.82
CA LEU A 188 -8.17 4.03 -14.64
C LEU A 188 -8.44 3.73 -16.12
N PRO A 189 -7.79 4.44 -17.06
CA PRO A 189 -7.77 4.04 -18.47
C PRO A 189 -7.07 2.69 -18.61
N GLU A 190 -7.45 1.92 -19.64
CA GLU A 190 -6.94 0.56 -19.87
C GLU A 190 -5.40 0.49 -19.89
N SER A 191 -4.74 1.49 -20.48
CA SER A 191 -3.28 1.59 -20.56
C SER A 191 -2.57 1.79 -19.22
N ALA A 192 -3.31 2.14 -18.16
CA ALA A 192 -2.79 2.34 -16.81
C ALA A 192 -3.30 1.30 -15.81
N ARG A 193 -4.07 0.30 -16.26
CA ARG A 193 -4.59 -0.75 -15.38
C ARG A 193 -3.48 -1.70 -14.95
N ILE A 194 -3.61 -2.19 -13.72
CA ILE A 194 -2.66 -3.11 -13.09
C ILE A 194 -3.43 -4.31 -12.59
N ASN A 195 -3.10 -5.49 -13.08
CA ASN A 195 -3.88 -6.71 -12.88
C ASN A 195 -3.06 -7.77 -12.12
N MET A 196 -1.87 -7.41 -11.66
CA MET A 196 -0.91 -8.34 -11.09
C MET A 196 -0.04 -7.66 -10.04
N VAL A 197 0.29 -8.39 -8.98
CA VAL A 197 1.33 -8.04 -8.00
C VAL A 197 2.33 -9.19 -7.95
N SER A 198 3.57 -8.91 -8.32
CA SER A 198 4.70 -9.85 -8.28
C SER A 198 5.59 -9.50 -7.11
N VAL A 199 5.81 -10.48 -6.23
CA VAL A 199 6.57 -10.27 -4.98
C VAL A 199 7.77 -11.19 -4.96
N GLU A 200 8.91 -10.63 -4.57
CA GLU A 200 10.15 -11.34 -4.30
C GLU A 200 10.60 -11.03 -2.87
N ILE A 201 10.86 -12.07 -2.08
CA ILE A 201 11.38 -11.99 -0.72
C ILE A 201 12.71 -12.72 -0.69
N ASN A 202 13.79 -11.97 -0.52
CA ASN A 202 15.15 -12.47 -0.39
C ASN A 202 15.51 -12.56 1.09
N PHE A 203 15.87 -13.74 1.55
CA PHE A 203 16.31 -13.96 2.92
C PHE A 203 17.82 -13.97 2.99
N CYS A 204 18.36 -13.07 3.81
CA CYS A 204 19.79 -12.85 3.96
C CYS A 204 20.26 -13.16 5.38
N ASP A 205 21.53 -13.50 5.52
CA ASP A 205 22.19 -13.53 6.81
C ASP A 205 22.25 -12.12 7.47
N LYS A 206 22.84 -12.05 8.67
CA LYS A 206 22.88 -10.81 9.47
C LYS A 206 23.63 -9.65 8.79
N ASP A 207 24.52 -9.96 7.84
CA ASP A 207 25.37 -8.98 7.18
C ASP A 207 24.89 -8.65 5.76
N GLY A 208 23.85 -9.35 5.27
CA GLY A 208 23.27 -9.14 3.95
C GLY A 208 24.16 -9.66 2.80
N GLU A 209 25.26 -10.35 3.12
CA GLU A 209 26.25 -10.80 2.16
C GLU A 209 25.83 -12.12 1.50
N ASP A 210 25.27 -13.05 2.27
CA ASP A 210 24.81 -14.34 1.77
C ASP A 210 23.27 -14.48 1.76
N PHE A 211 22.74 -14.83 0.59
CA PHE A 211 21.34 -15.21 0.40
C PHE A 211 21.16 -16.69 0.67
N PHE A 212 20.39 -17.05 1.70
CA PHE A 212 20.16 -18.46 2.03
C PHE A 212 18.82 -18.98 1.53
N ARG A 213 17.85 -18.09 1.22
CA ARG A 213 16.56 -18.49 0.66
C ARG A 213 15.93 -17.36 -0.15
N LYS A 214 15.16 -17.75 -1.18
CA LYS A 214 14.30 -16.85 -1.94
C LYS A 214 12.89 -17.40 -1.98
N VAL A 215 11.91 -16.52 -1.82
CA VAL A 215 10.49 -16.82 -2.00
C VAL A 215 9.96 -15.84 -3.03
N SER A 216 9.22 -16.33 -4.01
CA SER A 216 8.59 -15.49 -5.03
C SER A 216 7.19 -15.99 -5.27
N TYR A 217 6.24 -15.06 -5.33
CA TYR A 217 4.85 -15.37 -5.57
C TYR A 217 4.18 -14.26 -6.37
N ARG A 218 3.07 -14.62 -7.00
CA ARG A 218 2.33 -13.73 -7.88
C ARG A 218 0.85 -13.77 -7.59
N ILE A 219 0.27 -12.60 -7.36
CA ILE A 219 -1.17 -12.42 -7.19
C ILE A 219 -1.71 -11.85 -8.50
N GLU A 220 -2.63 -12.57 -9.14
CA GLU A 220 -3.23 -12.15 -10.41
C GLU A 220 -4.70 -12.56 -10.49
N GLU A 221 -5.48 -11.86 -11.32
CA GLU A 221 -6.84 -12.30 -11.64
C GLU A 221 -6.78 -13.64 -12.38
N GLN A 222 -7.54 -14.62 -11.91
CA GLN A 222 -7.72 -15.89 -12.61
C GLN A 222 -8.82 -15.73 -13.69
N ASP A 223 -8.71 -16.46 -14.80
CA ASP A 223 -9.52 -16.29 -16.02
C ASP A 223 -11.03 -16.20 -15.78
N TYR A 224 -11.55 -17.00 -14.85
CA TYR A 224 -12.94 -16.94 -14.40
C TYR A 224 -12.98 -16.36 -12.98
N PRO A 225 -13.95 -15.49 -12.64
CA PRO A 225 -14.07 -14.89 -11.30
C PRO A 225 -14.49 -15.94 -10.27
N ILE A 226 -13.54 -16.79 -9.91
CA ILE A 226 -13.64 -17.73 -8.80
C ILE A 226 -13.05 -16.99 -7.62
N PHE A 227 -13.93 -16.45 -6.78
CA PHE A 227 -13.49 -16.01 -5.46
C PHE A 227 -13.09 -17.26 -4.67
N PRO A 228 -11.84 -17.34 -4.18
CA PRO A 228 -11.49 -18.44 -3.29
C PRO A 228 -12.41 -18.43 -2.08
N LYS A 229 -12.70 -19.60 -1.51
CA LYS A 229 -13.57 -19.73 -0.31
C LYS A 229 -13.08 -18.85 0.84
N ASP A 230 -11.76 -18.73 0.98
CA ASP A 230 -11.10 -17.87 1.95
C ASP A 230 -10.25 -16.84 1.22
N PHE A 231 -10.48 -15.55 1.48
CA PHE A 231 -9.70 -14.47 0.86
C PHE A 231 -8.37 -14.27 1.62
N ASN A 232 -7.34 -15.04 1.28
CA ASN A 232 -6.00 -14.93 1.88
C ASN A 232 -4.89 -15.23 0.86
N ILE A 233 -3.65 -14.86 1.16
CA ILE A 233 -2.56 -15.00 0.19
C ILE A 233 -2.38 -16.45 -0.32
N PHE A 234 -2.55 -17.44 0.55
CA PHE A 234 -2.33 -18.84 0.22
C PHE A 234 -3.39 -19.39 -0.73
N SER A 235 -4.59 -18.80 -0.77
CA SER A 235 -5.61 -19.18 -1.75
C SER A 235 -5.30 -18.68 -3.16
N PHE A 236 -4.54 -17.58 -3.27
CA PHE A 236 -4.10 -17.02 -4.56
C PHE A 236 -2.79 -17.64 -5.04
N CYS A 237 -1.88 -17.95 -4.11
CA CYS A 237 -0.50 -18.33 -4.41
C CYS A 237 -0.13 -19.69 -3.82
N GLU A 238 -1.07 -20.63 -3.76
CA GLU A 238 -0.88 -21.94 -3.10
C GLU A 238 0.36 -22.68 -3.61
N LYS A 239 0.60 -22.65 -4.92
CA LYS A 239 1.74 -23.32 -5.56
C LYS A 239 3.09 -22.70 -5.20
N ASP A 240 3.11 -21.40 -4.89
CA ASP A 240 4.32 -20.62 -4.64
C ASP A 240 4.65 -20.50 -3.15
N LEU A 241 3.64 -20.64 -2.27
CA LEU A 241 3.73 -20.42 -0.82
C LEU A 241 3.50 -21.68 0.00
N ILE A 242 3.79 -22.84 -0.57
CA ILE A 242 3.84 -24.14 0.13
C ILE A 242 5.27 -24.67 0.13
N ASP A 243 5.72 -25.13 1.29
CA ASP A 243 7.00 -25.79 1.53
C ASP A 243 6.76 -27.07 2.32
N ASP A 244 7.21 -28.22 1.80
CA ASP A 244 6.97 -29.55 2.38
C ASP A 244 5.49 -29.81 2.74
N GLY A 245 4.56 -29.37 1.90
CA GLY A 245 3.11 -29.50 2.13
C GLY A 245 2.52 -28.56 3.17
N ASN A 246 3.33 -27.65 3.74
CA ASN A 246 2.90 -26.67 4.73
C ASN A 246 2.89 -25.26 4.15
N LYS A 247 1.94 -24.43 4.62
CA LYS A 247 1.89 -23.01 4.26
C LYS A 247 3.11 -22.29 4.84
N MET A 248 3.79 -21.50 4.01
CA MET A 248 4.96 -20.70 4.37
C MET A 248 4.60 -19.48 5.23
N THR A 249 3.95 -19.72 6.37
CA THR A 249 3.64 -18.72 7.41
C THR A 249 4.91 -18.30 8.15
N GLY A 250 4.87 -17.14 8.81
CA GLY A 250 5.97 -16.70 9.67
C GLY A 250 6.34 -17.73 10.74
N LYS A 251 5.33 -18.33 11.37
CA LYS A 251 5.53 -19.41 12.35
C LYS A 251 6.28 -20.60 11.76
N TYR A 252 5.85 -21.11 10.61
CA TYR A 252 6.50 -22.25 9.94
C TYR A 252 7.97 -21.94 9.61
N LEU A 253 8.24 -20.76 9.07
CA LEU A 253 9.61 -20.36 8.70
C LEU A 253 10.51 -20.19 9.93
N SER A 254 9.98 -19.61 11.01
CA SER A 254 10.69 -19.49 12.29
C SER A 254 11.08 -20.85 12.87
N GLU A 255 10.17 -21.83 12.83
CA GLU A 255 10.42 -23.21 13.28
C GLU A 255 11.50 -23.91 12.43
N LYS A 256 11.45 -23.73 11.10
CA LYS A 256 12.42 -24.33 10.16
C LYS A 256 13.83 -23.75 10.31
N LEU A 257 13.95 -22.45 10.57
CA LEU A 257 15.22 -21.79 10.88
C LEU A 257 15.82 -22.29 12.18
N THR A 258 15.01 -22.40 13.23
CA THR A 258 15.44 -22.91 14.53
C THR A 258 16.00 -24.33 14.41
N THR A 259 15.30 -25.20 13.67
CA THR A 259 15.72 -26.58 13.42
C THR A 259 17.03 -26.65 12.62
N SER A 260 17.20 -25.77 11.64
CA SER A 260 18.40 -25.72 10.80
C SER A 260 19.64 -25.23 11.57
N ASN A 261 19.47 -24.32 12.53
CA ASN A 261 20.55 -23.86 13.41
C ASN A 261 20.96 -24.94 14.41
N MET A 262 20.01 -25.71 14.96
CA MET A 262 20.32 -26.83 15.87
C MET A 262 21.08 -27.99 15.20
N ILE A 263 21.03 -28.12 13.87
CA ILE A 263 21.77 -29.16 13.12
C ILE A 263 23.19 -28.71 12.77
N LYS A 264 23.49 -27.39 12.87
CA LYS A 264 24.82 -26.81 12.60
C LYS A 264 25.69 -26.66 13.84
N GLU A 265 25.17 -26.91 15.04
CA GLU A 265 25.89 -26.97 16.32
C GLU A 265 26.21 -28.42 16.71
#